data_AF-A0A2H9U8X6-F1
#
_entry.id   AF-A0A2H9U8X6-F1
#
_cell.length_a   1.000
_cell.length_b   1.000
_cell.length_c   1.000
_cell.angle_alpha   90.00
_cell.angle_beta   90.00
_cell.angle_gamma   90.00
#
_symmetry.space_group_name_H-M   'P 1'
#
loop_
_entity.id
_entity.type
_entity.pdbx_description
1 polymer ?
#
loop_
_entity_poly.entity_id
_entity_poly.type
_entity_poly.pdbx_seq_one_letter_code
_entity_poly.pdbx_strand_id
1 'polypeptide(L)'
;LRGNKRDIAWRLATPDRLGRAGIDKIGLGALIGLSSDWRADSYFVAEHLSWLERHHWQSRYSLSFPRLRPCTGGLEPAVVMSDRQLAQLICAWRLFSPTLDLSLSTRESATFRNGAVRLGITQMSAESRTQPGGYAEGDKEELEQFAIHDDRPVGEVAAAVRQAGLQPVFKDWEPFLGR
;
A
#
# COMPACT_ATOMS: atom_id res chain seq x y z
N LEU A 1 21.04 -7.21 -4.26
CA LEU A 1 19.84 -7.75 -4.97
C LEU A 1 20.22 -9.05 -5.69
N ARG A 2 19.31 -10.04 -5.78
CA ARG A 2 19.51 -11.32 -6.52
C ARG A 2 18.26 -11.63 -7.37
N GLY A 3 18.41 -12.48 -8.40
CA GLY A 3 17.33 -12.90 -9.30
C GLY A 3 16.75 -11.78 -10.16
N ASN A 4 15.53 -12.01 -10.69
CA ASN A 4 14.82 -11.07 -11.58
C ASN A 4 14.53 -9.70 -10.96
N LYS A 5 14.73 -9.53 -9.65
CA LYS A 5 14.64 -8.23 -8.97
C LYS A 5 15.73 -7.25 -9.41
N ARG A 6 16.84 -7.73 -10.00
CA ARG A 6 17.90 -6.89 -10.58
C ARG A 6 17.54 -6.33 -11.95
N ASP A 7 16.63 -7.00 -12.67
CA ASP A 7 16.18 -6.55 -13.98
C ASP A 7 15.02 -5.57 -13.81
N ILE A 8 15.33 -4.28 -13.95
CA ILE A 8 14.34 -3.22 -13.77
C ILE A 8 13.30 -3.20 -14.88
N ALA A 9 13.69 -3.51 -16.12
CA ALA A 9 12.78 -3.54 -17.25
C ALA A 9 11.77 -4.68 -17.07
N TRP A 10 12.24 -5.86 -16.68
CA TRP A 10 11.38 -6.98 -16.34
C TRP A 10 10.41 -6.63 -15.21
N ARG A 11 10.90 -5.99 -14.14
CA ARG A 11 10.08 -5.60 -12.98
C ARG A 11 9.02 -4.58 -13.36
N LEU A 12 9.40 -3.51 -14.06
CA LEU A 12 8.49 -2.44 -14.50
C LEU A 12 7.41 -2.95 -15.46
N ALA A 13 7.71 -3.92 -16.34
CA ALA A 13 6.73 -4.49 -17.25
C ALA A 13 5.75 -5.49 -16.58
N THR A 14 5.86 -5.75 -15.27
CA THR A 14 4.98 -6.71 -14.57
C THR A 14 3.50 -6.32 -14.63
N PRO A 15 3.10 -5.07 -14.31
CA PRO A 15 1.69 -4.66 -14.37
C PRO A 15 1.08 -4.83 -15.77
N ASP A 16 1.83 -4.54 -16.84
CA ASP A 16 1.40 -4.78 -18.22
C ASP A 16 1.14 -6.27 -18.49
N ARG A 17 2.04 -7.16 -18.04
CA ARG A 17 1.81 -8.61 -18.16
C ARG A 17 0.58 -9.07 -17.40
N LEU A 18 0.29 -8.49 -16.23
CA LEU A 18 -0.92 -8.80 -15.46
C LEU A 18 -2.19 -8.31 -16.20
N GLY A 19 -2.15 -7.11 -16.77
CA GLY A 19 -3.24 -6.56 -17.58
C GLY A 19 -3.56 -7.43 -18.80
N ARG A 20 -2.52 -7.85 -19.54
CA ARG A 20 -2.67 -8.79 -20.69
C ARG A 20 -3.23 -10.15 -20.29
N ALA A 21 -3.00 -10.58 -19.05
CA ALA A 21 -3.54 -11.83 -18.52
C ALA A 21 -4.98 -11.70 -17.99
N GLY A 22 -5.59 -10.51 -18.06
CA GLY A 22 -6.95 -10.27 -17.60
C GLY A 22 -7.10 -10.26 -16.08
N ILE A 23 -6.03 -9.94 -15.34
CA ILE A 23 -6.11 -9.80 -13.88
C ILE A 23 -7.00 -8.61 -13.52
N ASP A 24 -8.02 -8.86 -12.71
CA ASP A 24 -9.04 -7.88 -12.37
C ASP A 24 -8.51 -6.70 -11.54
N LYS A 25 -7.53 -6.90 -10.65
CA LYS A 25 -6.96 -5.83 -9.82
C LYS A 25 -5.43 -5.86 -9.78
N ILE A 26 -4.81 -4.71 -10.09
CA ILE A 26 -3.36 -4.57 -10.21
C ILE A 26 -2.86 -3.54 -9.18
N GLY A 27 -1.92 -3.97 -8.34
CA GLY A 27 -1.29 -3.12 -7.31
C GLY A 27 -0.03 -2.43 -7.81
N LEU A 28 0.07 -1.13 -7.54
CA LEU A 28 1.23 -0.28 -7.79
C LEU A 28 1.79 0.28 -6.49
N GLY A 29 3.03 0.75 -6.55
CA GLY A 29 3.67 1.44 -5.43
C GLY A 29 5.16 1.60 -5.63
N ALA A 30 5.68 2.69 -5.07
CA ALA A 30 7.10 2.90 -4.86
C ALA A 30 7.41 2.84 -3.35
N LEU A 31 8.56 2.29 -2.99
CA LEU A 31 9.01 2.28 -1.60
C LEU A 31 9.64 3.63 -1.27
N ILE A 32 8.89 4.45 -0.53
CA ILE A 32 9.29 5.81 -0.17
C ILE A 32 10.49 5.75 0.78
N GLY A 33 11.55 6.47 0.45
CA GLY A 33 12.80 6.48 1.22
C GLY A 33 13.97 5.77 0.54
N LEU A 34 13.75 5.12 -0.62
CA LEU A 34 14.84 4.57 -1.43
C LEU A 34 15.57 5.62 -2.28
N SER A 35 14.83 6.58 -2.84
CA SER A 35 15.38 7.73 -3.54
C SER A 35 15.38 8.96 -2.63
N SER A 36 16.17 9.98 -2.96
CA SER A 36 16.14 11.27 -2.26
C SER A 36 14.91 12.11 -2.60
N ASP A 37 14.20 11.80 -3.69
CA ASP A 37 13.04 12.56 -4.16
C ASP A 37 11.81 11.66 -4.32
N TRP A 38 11.04 11.56 -3.24
CA TRP A 38 9.78 10.83 -3.22
C TRP A 38 8.73 11.42 -4.18
N ARG A 39 8.83 12.70 -4.56
CA ARG A 39 7.88 13.31 -5.50
C ARG A 39 8.13 12.80 -6.90
N ALA A 40 9.40 12.70 -7.30
CA ALA A 40 9.79 12.08 -8.56
C ALA A 40 9.34 10.62 -8.62
N ASP A 41 9.58 9.83 -7.56
CA ASP A 41 9.12 8.44 -7.49
C ASP A 41 7.60 8.34 -7.67
N SER A 42 6.84 9.17 -6.95
CA SER A 42 5.39 9.19 -7.05
C SER A 42 4.90 9.64 -8.42
N TYR A 43 5.56 10.62 -9.05
CA TYR A 43 5.22 11.09 -10.39
C TYR A 43 5.37 9.97 -11.43
N PHE A 44 6.48 9.23 -11.40
CA PHE A 44 6.67 8.11 -12.34
C PHE A 44 5.67 6.98 -12.11
N VAL A 45 5.22 6.75 -10.87
CA VAL A 45 4.12 5.81 -10.62
C VAL A 45 2.80 6.32 -11.20
N ALA A 46 2.53 7.63 -11.15
CA ALA A 46 1.34 8.24 -11.74
C ALA A 46 1.33 8.13 -13.28
N GLU A 47 2.47 8.38 -13.92
CA GLU A 47 2.63 8.16 -15.36
C GLU A 47 2.42 6.70 -15.75
N HIS A 48 2.96 5.77 -14.94
CA HIS A 48 2.76 4.34 -15.16
C HIS A 48 1.29 3.94 -15.02
N LEU A 49 0.59 4.45 -14.00
CA LEU A 49 -0.85 4.23 -13.85
C LEU A 49 -1.63 4.76 -15.06
N SER A 50 -1.36 6.00 -15.49
CA SER A 50 -2.02 6.62 -16.66
C SER A 50 -1.80 5.83 -17.95
N TRP A 51 -0.61 5.25 -18.12
CA TRP A 51 -0.37 4.33 -19.24
C TRP A 51 -1.21 3.05 -19.09
N LEU A 52 -1.21 2.42 -17.92
CA LEU A 52 -1.94 1.17 -17.68
C LEU A 52 -3.45 1.34 -17.86
N GLU A 53 -4.05 2.40 -17.32
CA GLU A 53 -5.49 2.68 -17.46
C GLU A 53 -5.92 2.84 -18.92
N ARG A 54 -5.03 3.36 -19.79
CA ARG A 54 -5.30 3.48 -21.23
C ARG A 54 -5.21 2.15 -21.99
N HIS A 55 -4.37 1.23 -21.54
CA HIS A 55 -4.09 -0.03 -22.25
C HIS A 55 -4.89 -1.21 -21.70
N HIS A 56 -5.18 -1.19 -20.40
CA HIS A 56 -5.82 -2.27 -19.64
C HIS A 56 -7.01 -1.73 -18.85
N TRP A 57 -7.88 -0.97 -19.51
CA TRP A 57 -9.03 -0.26 -18.92
C TRP A 57 -10.05 -1.16 -18.19
N GLN A 58 -10.03 -2.47 -18.46
CA GLN A 58 -10.88 -3.45 -17.79
C GLN A 58 -10.35 -3.87 -16.40
N SER A 59 -9.08 -3.59 -16.12
CA SER A 59 -8.47 -3.83 -14.82
C SER A 59 -8.72 -2.65 -13.88
N ARG A 60 -8.87 -2.96 -12.61
CA ARG A 60 -8.88 -1.99 -11.50
C ARG A 60 -7.46 -1.82 -10.96
N TYR A 61 -7.20 -0.66 -10.37
CA TYR A 61 -5.88 -0.35 -9.82
C TYR A 61 -5.95 -0.02 -8.34
N SER A 62 -4.85 -0.30 -7.66
CA SER A 62 -4.62 0.17 -6.30
C SER A 62 -3.20 0.69 -6.14
N LEU A 63 -3.03 1.67 -5.27
CA LEU A 63 -1.75 2.23 -4.90
C LEU A 63 -1.53 2.11 -3.39
N SER A 64 -0.31 1.73 -3.02
CA SER A 64 0.13 1.73 -1.63
C SER A 64 1.22 2.79 -1.39
N PHE A 65 1.30 3.27 -0.15
CA PHE A 65 2.29 4.27 0.29
C PHE A 65 3.29 3.70 1.31
N PRO A 66 4.06 2.65 0.99
CA PRO A 66 4.99 2.09 1.94
C PRO A 66 6.16 3.06 2.18
N ARG A 67 6.28 3.59 3.40
CA ARG A 67 7.50 4.24 3.87
C ARG A 67 8.53 3.18 4.27
N LEU A 68 9.80 3.43 3.97
CA LEU A 68 10.89 2.60 4.46
C LEU A 68 10.85 2.60 5.99
N ARG A 69 10.88 1.41 6.57
CA ARG A 69 10.94 1.18 8.01
C ARG A 69 12.24 0.43 8.33
N PRO A 70 12.73 0.52 9.57
CA PRO A 70 13.83 -0.32 10.02
C PRO A 70 13.55 -1.80 9.69
N CYS A 71 14.54 -2.46 9.08
CA CYS A 71 14.49 -3.86 8.70
C CYS A 71 15.85 -4.51 8.84
N THR A 72 15.87 -5.83 8.94
CA THR A 72 17.10 -6.60 9.05
C THR A 72 17.97 -6.40 7.80
N GLY A 73 19.15 -5.79 7.99
CA GLY A 73 20.07 -5.43 6.89
C GLY A 73 20.45 -3.95 6.82
N GLY A 74 19.83 -3.08 7.64
CA GLY A 74 20.37 -1.74 7.95
C GLY A 74 20.38 -0.75 6.79
N LEU A 75 19.37 -0.77 5.90
CA LEU A 75 19.25 0.25 4.87
C LEU A 75 18.71 1.54 5.49
N GLU A 76 19.57 2.54 5.64
CA GLU A 76 19.15 3.88 6.02
C GLU A 76 18.38 4.57 4.88
N PRO A 77 17.25 5.22 5.16
CA PRO A 77 16.48 5.93 4.14
C PRO A 77 17.26 7.10 3.56
N ALA A 78 17.26 7.23 2.24
CA ALA A 78 17.78 8.42 1.55
C ALA A 78 16.94 9.68 1.88
N VAL A 79 15.65 9.49 2.20
CA VAL A 79 14.77 10.54 2.70
C VAL A 79 13.79 9.97 3.72
N VAL A 80 13.63 10.66 4.85
CA VAL A 80 12.60 10.36 5.84
C VAL A 80 11.38 11.24 5.55
N MET A 81 10.33 10.65 4.98
CA MET A 81 9.09 11.35 4.71
C MET A 81 8.30 11.61 6.00
N SER A 82 7.92 12.87 6.25
CA SER A 82 7.08 13.23 7.39
C SER A 82 5.61 12.89 7.16
N ASP A 83 4.83 12.81 8.26
CA ASP A 83 3.39 12.56 8.19
C ASP A 83 2.65 13.65 7.40
N ARG A 84 3.11 14.91 7.49
CA ARG A 84 2.57 16.01 6.69
C ARG A 84 2.77 15.78 5.19
N GLN A 85 3.95 15.31 4.79
CA GLN A 85 4.27 15.00 3.40
C GLN A 85 3.47 13.78 2.91
N LEU A 86 3.32 12.76 3.74
CA LEU A 86 2.51 11.59 3.40
C LEU A 86 1.03 11.97 3.23
N ALA A 87 0.48 12.77 4.15
CA ALA A 87 -0.88 13.30 4.02
C ALA A 87 -1.06 14.13 2.74
N GLN A 88 -0.09 15.01 2.43
CA GLN A 88 -0.08 15.77 1.17
C GLN A 88 -0.11 14.83 -0.05
N LEU A 89 0.70 13.77 -0.04
CA LEU A 89 0.79 12.81 -1.13
C LEU A 89 -0.51 12.03 -1.31
N ILE A 90 -1.13 11.56 -0.22
CA ILE A 90 -2.43 10.88 -0.25
C ILE A 90 -3.49 11.79 -0.89
N CYS A 91 -3.58 13.05 -0.46
CA CYS A 91 -4.51 14.01 -1.04
C CYS A 91 -4.22 14.26 -2.53
N ALA A 92 -2.95 14.40 -2.92
CA ALA A 92 -2.58 14.59 -4.32
C ALA A 92 -3.01 13.41 -5.20
N TRP A 93 -2.83 12.17 -4.74
CA TRP A 93 -3.30 10.97 -5.45
C TRP A 93 -4.82 10.88 -5.53
N ARG A 94 -5.53 11.25 -4.46
CA ARG A 94 -6.99 11.26 -4.47
C ARG A 94 -7.55 12.30 -5.46
N LEU A 95 -6.86 13.43 -5.64
CA LEU A 95 -7.20 14.42 -6.67
C LEU A 95 -6.84 13.94 -8.08
N PHE A 96 -5.70 13.26 -8.24
CA PHE A 96 -5.22 12.77 -9.53
C PHE A 96 -6.04 11.61 -10.10
N SER A 97 -6.35 10.59 -9.29
CA SER A 97 -7.17 9.45 -9.69
C SER A 97 -8.24 9.16 -8.63
N PRO A 98 -9.44 9.77 -8.75
CA PRO A 98 -10.51 9.68 -7.77
C PRO A 98 -11.08 8.27 -7.56
N THR A 99 -10.93 7.38 -8.55
CA THR A 99 -11.41 6.00 -8.51
C THR A 99 -10.35 5.00 -8.03
N LEU A 100 -9.10 5.44 -7.84
CA LEU A 100 -8.01 4.57 -7.41
C LEU A 100 -8.20 4.11 -5.97
N ASP A 101 -7.96 2.82 -5.75
CA ASP A 101 -7.89 2.29 -4.40
C ASP A 101 -6.58 2.71 -3.72
N LEU A 102 -6.69 3.36 -2.57
CA LEU A 102 -5.53 3.83 -1.80
C LEU A 102 -5.38 2.99 -0.53
N SER A 103 -4.25 2.30 -0.41
CA SER A 103 -3.98 1.36 0.66
C SER A 103 -2.95 1.89 1.66
N LEU A 104 -3.29 1.81 2.96
CA LEU A 104 -2.43 2.21 4.07
C LEU A 104 -2.15 1.04 5.03
N SER A 105 -0.88 0.61 5.07
CA SER A 105 -0.45 -0.53 5.88
C SER A 105 -0.18 -0.19 7.36
N THR A 106 -0.01 -1.21 8.19
CA THR A 106 0.43 -1.12 9.60
C THR A 106 1.87 -0.63 9.79
N ARG A 107 2.58 -0.25 8.72
CA ARG A 107 3.85 0.52 8.80
C ARG A 107 3.67 1.90 9.44
N GLU A 108 2.44 2.40 9.40
CA GLU A 108 2.04 3.73 9.82
C GLU A 108 1.44 3.70 11.23
N SER A 109 1.61 4.78 11.99
CA SER A 109 1.13 4.83 13.38
C SER A 109 -0.39 4.84 13.48
N ALA A 110 -0.94 4.31 14.58
CA ALA A 110 -2.38 4.35 14.84
C ALA A 110 -2.95 5.78 14.74
N THR A 111 -2.25 6.77 15.30
CA THR A 111 -2.63 8.19 15.25
C THR A 111 -2.72 8.71 13.82
N PHE A 112 -1.69 8.48 13.00
CA PHE A 112 -1.70 8.92 11.61
C PHE A 112 -2.81 8.23 10.82
N ARG A 113 -2.95 6.91 11.00
CA ARG A 113 -3.94 6.09 10.30
C ARG A 113 -5.37 6.50 10.61
N ASN A 114 -5.67 6.82 11.87
CA ASN A 114 -6.98 7.31 12.29
C ASN A 114 -7.33 8.67 11.65
N GLY A 115 -6.34 9.52 11.36
CA GLY A 115 -6.53 10.76 10.59
C GLY A 115 -6.65 10.51 9.09
N ALA A 116 -5.76 9.68 8.54
CA ALA A 116 -5.64 9.41 7.11
C ALA A 116 -6.87 8.71 6.50
N VAL A 117 -7.62 7.95 7.30
CA VAL A 117 -8.88 7.32 6.85
C VAL A 117 -9.88 8.35 6.30
N ARG A 118 -9.83 9.61 6.75
CA ARG A 118 -10.70 10.70 6.27
C ARG A 118 -10.14 11.43 5.05
N LEU A 119 -8.91 11.14 4.64
CA LEU A 119 -8.19 11.86 3.58
C LEU A 119 -8.18 11.11 2.24
N GLY A 120 -8.94 10.02 2.13
CA GLY A 120 -9.11 9.27 0.89
C GLY A 120 -8.45 7.90 0.86
N ILE A 121 -8.00 7.35 2.00
CA ILE A 121 -7.63 5.93 2.07
C ILE A 121 -8.89 5.07 1.93
N THR A 122 -8.86 4.07 1.05
CA THR A 122 -9.99 3.14 0.82
C THR A 122 -9.71 1.74 1.38
N GLN A 123 -8.44 1.38 1.60
CA GLN A 123 -8.05 0.09 2.13
C GLN A 123 -7.01 0.23 3.24
N MET A 124 -7.13 -0.58 4.29
CA MET A 124 -6.20 -0.57 5.43
C MET A 124 -5.93 -1.99 5.90
N SER A 125 -4.67 -2.33 6.17
CA SER A 125 -4.35 -3.62 6.80
C SER A 125 -4.55 -3.55 8.31
N ALA A 126 -4.99 -4.62 8.96
CA ALA A 126 -5.08 -4.65 10.42
C ALA A 126 -4.50 -5.97 10.90
N GLU A 127 -4.03 -6.01 12.16
CA GLU A 127 -3.52 -7.24 12.79
C GLU A 127 -2.49 -7.97 11.91
N SER A 128 -1.57 -7.20 11.34
CA SER A 128 -0.61 -7.72 10.36
C SER A 128 0.47 -8.51 11.08
N ARG A 129 0.90 -9.64 10.51
CA ARG A 129 2.09 -10.39 10.94
C ARG A 129 3.09 -10.36 9.79
N THR A 130 4.25 -9.77 10.01
CA THR A 130 5.27 -9.53 8.96
C THR A 130 6.34 -10.62 8.90
N GLN A 131 6.15 -11.69 9.68
CA GLN A 131 6.98 -12.88 9.74
C GLN A 131 6.36 -13.98 8.87
N PRO A 132 7.14 -14.74 8.10
CA PRO A 132 6.61 -15.92 7.40
C PRO A 132 5.99 -16.90 8.41
N GLY A 133 4.75 -17.32 8.16
CA GLY A 133 4.03 -18.20 9.10
C GLY A 133 3.55 -17.55 10.39
N GLY A 134 3.66 -16.22 10.57
CA GLY A 134 3.35 -15.53 11.83
C GLY A 134 1.89 -15.56 12.32
N TYR A 135 1.00 -16.29 11.64
CA TYR A 135 -0.37 -16.58 12.09
C TYR A 135 -0.58 -18.03 12.55
N ALA A 136 0.44 -18.89 12.45
CA ALA A 136 0.38 -20.29 12.90
C ALA A 136 0.80 -20.41 14.38
N GLU A 137 0.15 -21.30 15.13
CA GLU A 137 0.56 -21.62 16.50
C GLU A 137 1.96 -22.27 16.52
N GLY A 138 2.90 -21.60 17.18
CA GLY A 138 4.30 -22.02 17.27
C GLY A 138 5.23 -20.92 16.79
N ASP A 139 5.46 -19.93 17.67
CA ASP A 139 6.39 -18.82 17.45
C ASP A 139 7.80 -19.35 17.23
N LYS A 140 8.16 -19.62 15.98
CA LYS A 140 9.54 -19.51 15.56
C LYS A 140 9.77 -18.03 15.28
N GLU A 141 10.66 -17.40 16.04
CA GLU A 141 11.13 -16.04 15.78
C GLU A 141 11.84 -16.00 14.41
N GLU A 142 11.06 -15.86 13.35
CA GLU A 142 11.57 -15.56 12.02
C GLU A 142 11.71 -14.05 11.82
N LEU A 143 12.71 -13.65 11.05
CA LEU A 143 13.04 -12.24 10.84
C LEU A 143 11.87 -11.49 10.19
N GLU A 144 11.39 -10.45 10.86
CA GLU A 144 10.35 -9.56 10.35
C GLU A 144 10.79 -8.85 9.07
N GLN A 145 9.91 -8.81 8.06
CA GLN A 145 10.18 -8.07 6.82
C GLN A 145 10.29 -6.55 7.08
N PHE A 146 9.54 -6.03 8.06
CA PHE A 146 9.59 -4.65 8.55
C PHE A 146 8.91 -4.56 9.92
N ALA A 147 9.34 -3.57 10.71
CA ALA A 147 8.73 -3.25 11.99
C ALA A 147 7.31 -2.67 11.82
N ILE A 148 6.35 -3.28 12.53
CA ILE A 148 4.96 -2.84 12.64
C ILE A 148 4.89 -1.60 13.54
N HIS A 149 4.06 -0.62 13.18
CA HIS A 149 3.82 0.59 13.97
C HIS A 149 2.40 0.64 14.55
N ASP A 150 1.46 -0.08 13.95
CA ASP A 150 0.09 -0.24 14.48
C ASP A 150 -0.21 -1.72 14.59
N ASP A 151 -0.15 -2.21 15.83
CA ASP A 151 -0.35 -3.60 16.27
C ASP A 151 -1.78 -3.85 16.76
N ARG A 152 -2.67 -2.85 16.66
CA ARG A 152 -4.06 -2.98 17.09
C ARG A 152 -4.76 -4.17 16.40
N PRO A 153 -5.55 -4.95 17.15
CA PRO A 153 -6.41 -6.00 16.59
C PRO A 153 -7.40 -5.45 15.56
N VAL A 154 -7.89 -6.31 14.67
CA VAL A 154 -8.85 -5.92 13.63
C VAL A 154 -10.09 -5.22 14.21
N GLY A 155 -10.58 -5.67 15.37
CA GLY A 155 -11.73 -5.08 16.05
C GLY A 155 -11.55 -3.60 16.43
N GLU A 156 -10.36 -3.24 16.91
CA GLU A 156 -10.04 -1.87 17.31
C GLU A 156 -9.87 -0.94 16.10
N VAL A 157 -9.22 -1.43 15.04
CA VAL A 157 -9.11 -0.68 13.78
C VAL A 157 -10.50 -0.44 13.19
N ALA A 158 -11.37 -1.46 13.18
CA ALA A 158 -12.75 -1.32 12.71
C ALA A 158 -13.57 -0.36 13.57
N ALA A 159 -13.36 -0.34 14.90
CA ALA A 159 -13.99 0.64 15.79
C ALA A 159 -13.54 2.07 15.47
N ALA A 160 -12.24 2.29 15.24
CA ALA A 160 -11.71 3.60 14.86
C ALA A 160 -12.30 4.11 13.52
N VAL A 161 -12.46 3.21 12.54
CA VAL A 161 -13.13 3.54 11.26
C VAL A 161 -14.59 3.94 11.49
N ARG A 162 -15.33 3.21 12.34
CA ARG A 162 -16.72 3.58 12.70
C ARG A 162 -16.80 4.93 13.41
N GLN A 163 -15.88 5.21 14.33
CA GLN A 163 -15.79 6.51 15.02
C GLN A 163 -15.47 7.66 14.04
N ALA A 164 -14.86 7.37 12.91
CA ALA A 164 -14.64 8.34 11.83
C ALA A 164 -15.90 8.58 10.96
N GLY A 165 -17.02 7.91 11.24
CA GLY A 165 -18.26 8.01 10.47
C GLY A 165 -18.26 7.15 9.20
N LEU A 166 -17.36 6.15 9.12
CA LEU A 166 -17.19 5.28 7.96
C LEU A 166 -17.61 3.85 8.28
N GLN A 167 -17.92 3.06 7.24
CA GLN A 167 -18.26 1.64 7.38
C GLN A 167 -17.03 0.77 7.09
N PRO A 168 -16.57 -0.06 8.05
CA PRO A 168 -15.61 -1.12 7.76
C PRO A 168 -16.25 -2.18 6.87
N VAL A 169 -15.61 -2.49 5.74
CA VAL A 169 -16.02 -3.57 4.83
C VAL A 169 -14.90 -4.60 4.77
N PHE A 170 -15.20 -5.84 5.17
CA PHE A 170 -14.23 -6.95 5.17
C PHE A 170 -14.31 -7.80 3.91
N LYS A 171 -15.45 -7.74 3.23
CA LYS A 171 -15.76 -8.55 2.06
C LYS A 171 -16.67 -7.77 1.14
N ASP A 172 -16.23 -7.63 -0.10
CA ASP A 172 -16.95 -6.86 -1.11
C ASP A 172 -16.98 -7.55 -2.47
N TRP A 173 -16.47 -8.78 -2.59
CA TRP A 173 -16.25 -9.47 -3.87
C TRP A 173 -17.31 -10.50 -4.28
N GLU A 174 -18.33 -10.74 -3.45
CA GLU A 174 -19.43 -11.62 -3.84
C GLU A 174 -20.45 -10.87 -4.71
N PRO A 175 -20.95 -11.49 -5.80
CA PRO A 175 -21.89 -10.83 -6.72
C PRO A 175 -23.14 -10.26 -6.03
N PHE A 176 -23.66 -10.95 -5.01
CA PHE A 176 -24.86 -10.52 -4.29
C PHE A 176 -24.65 -9.32 -3.35
N LEU A 177 -23.40 -8.91 -3.09
CA LEU A 177 -23.06 -7.72 -2.31
C LEU A 177 -23.01 -6.44 -3.16
N GLY A 178 -23.45 -6.52 -4.43
CA GLY A 178 -23.56 -5.37 -5.32
C GLY A 178 -22.38 -5.19 -6.29
N ARG A 179 -21.75 -6.29 -6.71
CA ARG A 179 -20.74 -6.29 -7.77
C ARG A 179 -21.29 -6.84 -9.07
#